data_AF-A0A1V5MJL7-F1
#
_entry.id   AF-A0A1V5MJL7-F1
#
_cell.length_a   1.000
_cell.length_b   1.000
_cell.length_c   1.000
_cell.angle_alpha   90.00
_cell.angle_beta   90.00
_cell.angle_gamma   90.00
#
_symmetry.space_group_name_H-M   'P 1'
#
loop_
_entity.id
_entity.type
_entity.pdbx_description
1 polymer ?
#
loop_
_entity_poly.entity_id
_entity_poly.type
_entity_poly.pdbx_seq_one_letter_code
_entity_poly.pdbx_strand_id
1 'polypeptide(L)'
;MALFAYAVGRVRALEARLIGAERFRQLEESAGWEGLLPELAGLGYPVPASDRNLSEWLRELRAGLWKLSDHLLEGTDYPYFYRLPIDFNNLVLLARSRAGLMDSGFEAEPGGSLETKSLESVWSGQGWFRLPAELAAGLKEGQRRLENDGPDGFEYELAGAVTRLMLRASGSSELLARLAVFFIDG
;
A
#
# COMPACT_ATOMS: atom_id res chain seq x y z
N MET A 1 -9.17 -14.59 -22.00
CA MET A 1 -8.26 -15.73 -21.71
C MET A 1 -6.78 -15.40 -21.94
N ALA A 2 -6.38 -14.82 -23.09
CA ALA A 2 -4.97 -14.51 -23.37
C ALA A 2 -4.32 -13.51 -22.37
N LEU A 3 -5.07 -12.48 -21.93
CA LEU A 3 -4.59 -11.49 -20.96
C LEU A 3 -4.28 -12.11 -19.57
N PHE A 4 -5.10 -13.06 -19.13
CA PHE A 4 -4.90 -13.73 -17.83
C PHE A 4 -3.66 -14.63 -17.83
N ALA A 5 -3.45 -15.41 -18.90
CA ALA A 5 -2.24 -16.22 -19.04
C ALA A 5 -0.97 -15.36 -19.10
N TYR A 6 -1.04 -14.21 -19.78
CA TYR A 6 0.04 -13.22 -19.78
C TYR A 6 0.30 -12.65 -18.38
N ALA A 7 -0.75 -12.22 -17.67
CA ALA A 7 -0.63 -11.70 -16.30
C ALA A 7 0.00 -12.72 -15.35
N VAL A 8 -0.47 -13.97 -15.37
CA VAL A 8 0.11 -15.07 -14.58
C VAL A 8 1.59 -15.30 -14.93
N GLY A 9 1.93 -15.33 -16.22
CA GLY A 9 3.31 -15.49 -16.66
C GLY A 9 4.22 -14.35 -16.19
N ARG A 10 3.72 -13.11 -16.23
CA ARG A 10 4.43 -11.92 -15.73
C ARG A 10 4.63 -11.94 -14.22
N VAL A 11 3.60 -12.31 -13.45
CA VAL A 11 3.70 -12.45 -11.99
C VAL A 11 4.74 -13.52 -11.63
N ARG A 12 4.68 -14.71 -12.24
CA ARG A 12 5.65 -15.79 -11.99
C ARG A 12 7.09 -15.40 -12.32
N ALA A 13 7.29 -14.62 -13.38
CA ALA A 13 8.61 -14.09 -13.72
C ALA A 13 9.14 -13.09 -12.67
N LEU A 14 8.26 -12.34 -12.00
CA LEU A 14 8.64 -11.48 -10.89
C LEU A 14 8.87 -12.27 -9.60
N GLU A 15 8.05 -13.28 -9.31
CA GLU A 15 8.21 -14.17 -8.16
C GLU A 15 9.58 -14.85 -8.16
N ALA A 16 10.08 -15.24 -9.33
CA ALA A 16 11.42 -15.82 -9.48
C ALA A 16 12.56 -14.87 -9.06
N ARG A 17 12.29 -13.57 -8.93
CA ARG A 17 13.25 -12.53 -8.52
C ARG A 17 13.11 -12.15 -7.05
N LEU A 18 12.12 -12.70 -6.33
CA LEU A 18 11.95 -12.43 -4.91
C LEU A 18 13.17 -12.93 -4.12
N ILE A 19 13.57 -12.14 -3.13
CA ILE A 19 14.65 -12.49 -2.22
C ILE A 19 14.10 -13.54 -1.25
N GLY A 20 14.54 -14.78 -1.41
CA GLY A 20 14.20 -15.87 -0.49
C GLY A 20 14.95 -15.76 0.84
N ALA A 21 14.48 -16.51 1.86
CA ALA A 21 15.01 -16.45 3.22
C ALA A 21 16.53 -16.65 3.33
N GLU A 22 17.10 -17.58 2.55
CA GLU A 22 18.54 -17.84 2.56
C GLU A 22 19.36 -16.64 2.06
N ARG A 23 18.92 -16.03 0.96
CA ARG A 23 19.57 -14.84 0.40
C ARG A 23 19.37 -13.62 1.28
N PHE A 24 18.22 -13.51 1.94
CA PHE A 24 17.99 -12.45 2.90
C PHE A 24 19.02 -12.48 4.04
N ARG A 25 19.30 -13.67 4.59
CA ARG A 25 20.35 -13.83 5.63
C ARG A 25 21.74 -13.46 5.13
N GLN A 26 22.09 -13.81 3.88
CA GLN A 26 23.37 -13.40 3.28
C GLN A 26 23.47 -11.87 3.15
N LEU A 27 22.37 -11.22 2.74
CA LEU A 27 22.30 -9.76 2.64
C LEU A 27 22.41 -9.08 4.02
N GLU A 28 21.89 -9.68 5.08
CA GLU A 28 22.06 -9.19 6.46
C GLU A 28 23.52 -9.23 6.94
N GLU A 29 24.32 -10.18 6.43
CA GLU A 29 25.75 -10.30 6.74
C GLU A 29 26.63 -9.32 5.94
N SER A 30 26.06 -8.63 4.94
CA SER A 30 26.79 -7.64 4.13
C SER A 30 27.17 -6.40 4.97
N ALA A 31 28.37 -5.85 4.72
CA ALA A 31 28.95 -4.74 5.49
C ALA A 31 28.33 -3.37 5.13
N GLY A 32 27.01 -3.24 5.20
CA GLY A 32 26.26 -2.03 4.87
C GLY A 32 25.92 -1.88 3.39
N TRP A 33 25.39 -0.71 3.02
CA TRP A 33 24.76 -0.48 1.70
C TRP A 33 25.70 -0.62 0.50
N GLU A 34 26.97 -0.24 0.67
CA GLU A 34 27.99 -0.39 -0.38
C GLU A 34 28.24 -1.85 -0.77
N GLY A 35 28.04 -2.80 0.17
CA GLY A 35 28.09 -4.24 -0.09
C GLY A 35 26.78 -4.81 -0.62
N LEU A 36 25.64 -4.27 -0.17
CA LEU A 36 24.32 -4.73 -0.54
C LEU A 36 23.96 -4.46 -2.01
N LEU A 37 24.33 -3.28 -2.54
CA LEU A 37 23.94 -2.87 -3.90
C LEU A 37 24.50 -3.80 -4.99
N PRO A 38 25.79 -4.19 -4.99
CA PRO A 38 26.31 -5.20 -5.92
C PRO A 38 25.60 -6.56 -5.83
N GLU A 39 25.24 -7.00 -4.62
CA GLU A 39 24.53 -8.27 -4.42
C GLU A 39 23.12 -8.21 -5.02
N LEU A 40 22.38 -7.12 -4.76
CA LEU A 40 21.07 -6.89 -5.38
C LEU A 40 21.16 -6.77 -6.91
N ALA A 41 22.21 -6.13 -7.43
CA ALA A 41 22.47 -6.08 -8.88
C ALA A 41 22.67 -7.48 -9.47
N GLY A 42 23.42 -8.34 -8.77
CA GLY A 42 23.63 -9.74 -9.14
C GLY A 42 22.34 -10.57 -9.16
N LEU A 43 21.34 -10.17 -8.36
CA LEU A 43 19.98 -10.73 -8.38
C LEU A 43 19.09 -10.14 -9.50
N GLY A 44 19.65 -9.25 -10.32
CA GLY A 44 18.99 -8.61 -11.44
C GLY A 44 18.15 -7.39 -11.03
N TYR A 45 18.31 -6.84 -9.83
CA TYR A 45 17.65 -5.58 -9.46
C TYR A 45 18.36 -4.40 -10.14
N PRO A 46 17.63 -3.40 -10.67
CA PRO A 46 18.23 -2.25 -11.32
C PRO A 46 18.70 -1.22 -10.28
N VAL A 47 19.80 -1.52 -9.58
CA VAL A 47 20.27 -0.74 -8.42
C VAL A 47 20.84 0.64 -8.81
N PRO A 48 20.70 1.67 -7.94
CA PRO A 48 21.29 2.98 -8.16
C PRO A 48 22.81 2.97 -7.94
N ALA A 49 23.51 3.96 -8.51
CA ALA A 49 24.96 4.11 -8.37
C ALA A 49 25.40 4.70 -7.01
N SER A 50 24.48 5.19 -6.18
CA SER A 50 24.78 5.76 -4.86
C SER A 50 23.60 5.67 -3.88
N ASP A 51 23.93 5.69 -2.59
CA ASP A 51 22.98 5.53 -1.48
C ASP A 51 21.94 6.64 -1.35
N ARG A 52 22.28 7.88 -1.77
CA ARG A 52 21.34 9.02 -1.70
C ARG A 52 20.07 8.80 -2.52
N ASN A 53 20.12 7.87 -3.47
CA ASN A 53 19.00 7.55 -4.34
C ASN A 53 18.26 6.27 -3.89
N LEU A 54 18.62 5.64 -2.76
CA LEU A 54 18.06 4.34 -2.37
C LEU A 54 16.57 4.42 -2.03
N SER A 55 16.16 5.35 -1.15
CA SER A 55 14.75 5.50 -0.76
C SER A 55 13.88 5.93 -1.95
N GLU A 56 14.42 6.80 -2.80
CA GLU A 56 13.77 7.22 -4.04
C GLU A 56 13.65 6.06 -5.03
N TRP A 57 14.71 5.28 -5.21
CA TRP A 57 14.73 4.08 -6.04
C TRP A 57 13.74 3.02 -5.56
N LEU A 58 13.68 2.73 -4.26
CA LEU A 58 12.68 1.81 -3.69
C LEU A 58 11.26 2.31 -3.92
N ARG A 59 11.04 3.63 -3.85
CA ARG A 59 9.75 4.26 -4.14
C ARG A 59 9.39 4.13 -5.62
N GLU A 60 10.34 4.36 -6.53
CA GLU A 60 10.17 4.20 -7.97
C GLU A 60 9.91 2.75 -8.37
N LEU A 61 10.64 1.79 -7.79
CA LEU A 61 10.42 0.36 -8.00
C LEU A 61 9.01 -0.04 -7.59
N ARG A 62 8.55 0.39 -6.40
CA ARG A 62 7.18 0.14 -5.93
C ARG A 62 6.16 0.79 -6.86
N ALA A 63 6.34 2.05 -7.26
CA ALA A 63 5.47 2.72 -8.21
C ALA A 63 5.41 2.00 -9.58
N GLY A 64 6.52 1.46 -10.05
CA GLY A 64 6.60 0.65 -11.28
C GLY A 64 5.81 -0.65 -11.18
N LEU A 65 5.87 -1.33 -10.02
CA LEU A 65 5.08 -2.54 -9.76
C LEU A 65 3.58 -2.24 -9.74
N TRP A 66 3.15 -1.10 -9.16
CA TRP A 66 1.76 -0.66 -9.20
C TRP A 66 1.26 -0.39 -10.62
N LYS A 67 2.04 0.33 -11.43
CA LYS A 67 1.71 0.56 -12.84
C LYS A 67 1.58 -0.74 -13.63
N LEU A 68 2.48 -1.70 -13.37
CA LEU A 68 2.38 -3.02 -13.98
C LEU A 68 1.12 -3.75 -13.53
N SER A 69 0.79 -3.71 -12.23
CA SER A 69 -0.44 -4.29 -11.69
C SER A 69 -1.67 -3.73 -12.40
N ASP A 70 -1.76 -2.41 -12.57
CA ASP A 70 -2.86 -1.76 -13.29
C ASP A 70 -3.01 -2.26 -14.72
N HIS A 71 -1.88 -2.38 -15.42
CA HIS A 71 -1.88 -2.91 -16.78
C HIS A 71 -2.31 -4.38 -16.84
N LEU A 72 -1.88 -5.21 -15.88
CA LEU A 72 -2.22 -6.62 -15.84
C LEU A 72 -3.68 -6.88 -15.44
N LEU A 73 -4.27 -5.97 -14.65
CA LEU A 73 -5.61 -6.08 -14.09
C LEU A 73 -6.60 -5.11 -14.75
N GLU A 74 -6.23 -4.51 -15.88
CA GLU A 74 -7.05 -3.55 -16.61
C GLU A 74 -8.44 -4.13 -16.91
N GLY A 75 -9.49 -3.36 -16.60
CA GLY A 75 -10.88 -3.77 -16.77
C GLY A 75 -11.42 -4.71 -15.68
N THR A 76 -10.71 -4.87 -14.56
CA THR A 76 -11.20 -5.57 -13.36
C THR A 76 -11.31 -4.63 -12.17
N ASP A 77 -12.11 -5.01 -11.17
CA ASP A 77 -12.21 -4.27 -9.89
C ASP A 77 -11.09 -4.65 -8.90
N TYR A 78 -10.22 -5.59 -9.26
CA TYR A 78 -9.13 -6.07 -8.40
C TYR A 78 -8.06 -5.04 -8.05
N PRO A 79 -7.68 -4.08 -8.91
CA PRO A 79 -6.75 -3.02 -8.51
C PRO A 79 -7.25 -2.27 -7.29
N TYR A 80 -8.55 -2.00 -7.20
CA TYR A 80 -9.12 -1.30 -6.06
C TYR A 80 -8.98 -2.11 -4.76
N PHE A 81 -9.19 -3.44 -4.82
CA PHE A 81 -9.03 -4.33 -3.66
C PHE A 81 -7.62 -4.26 -3.06
N TYR A 82 -6.57 -4.31 -3.89
CA TYR A 82 -5.18 -4.36 -3.41
C TYR A 82 -4.61 -2.99 -2.99
N ARG A 83 -5.24 -1.90 -3.41
CA ARG A 83 -4.81 -0.52 -3.08
C ARG A 83 -5.42 0.00 -1.79
N LEU A 84 -6.61 -0.49 -1.43
CA LEU A 84 -7.33 -0.08 -0.22
C LEU A 84 -6.50 -0.16 1.08
N PRO A 85 -5.70 -1.21 1.33
CA PRO A 85 -4.83 -1.25 2.51
C PRO A 85 -3.78 -0.12 2.55
N ILE A 86 -3.33 0.35 1.39
CA ILE A 86 -2.36 1.46 1.29
C ILE A 86 -3.07 2.79 1.59
N ASP A 87 -4.25 2.99 1.03
CA ASP A 87 -5.08 4.17 1.32
C ASP A 87 -5.43 4.23 2.82
N PHE A 88 -5.78 3.10 3.42
CA PHE A 88 -5.98 2.95 4.87
C PHE A 88 -4.75 3.41 5.66
N ASN A 89 -3.59 2.79 5.41
CA ASN A 89 -2.35 3.12 6.12
C ASN A 89 -1.98 4.60 5.96
N ASN A 90 -2.11 5.15 4.76
CA ASN A 90 -1.84 6.56 4.50
C ASN A 90 -2.75 7.50 5.29
N LEU A 91 -4.04 7.17 5.41
CA LEU A 91 -5.01 7.95 6.19
C LEU A 91 -4.74 7.85 7.71
N VAL A 92 -4.35 6.67 8.20
CA VAL A 92 -3.95 6.48 9.61
C VAL A 92 -2.67 7.26 9.93
N LEU A 93 -1.66 7.18 9.08
CA LEU A 93 -0.42 7.95 9.25
C LEU A 93 -0.68 9.46 9.20
N LEU A 94 -1.55 9.92 8.30
CA LEU A 94 -1.96 11.32 8.27
C LEU A 94 -2.64 11.72 9.60
N ALA A 95 -3.57 10.90 10.11
CA ALA A 95 -4.23 11.15 11.40
C ALA A 95 -3.22 11.25 12.56
N ARG A 96 -2.29 10.29 12.65
CA ARG A 96 -1.23 10.26 13.67
C ARG A 96 -0.30 11.46 13.56
N SER A 97 0.08 11.86 12.35
CA SER A 97 0.90 13.06 12.10
C SER A 97 0.18 14.32 12.59
N ARG A 98 -1.12 14.46 12.30
CA ARG A 98 -1.94 15.60 12.75
C ARG A 98 -2.15 15.64 14.27
N ALA A 99 -2.18 14.46 14.91
CA ALA A 99 -2.20 14.34 16.36
C ALA A 99 -0.82 14.59 17.01
N GLY A 100 0.23 14.86 16.24
CA GLY A 100 1.59 15.10 16.74
C GLY A 100 2.29 13.84 17.27
N LEU A 101 1.86 12.64 16.83
CA LEU A 101 2.42 11.36 17.26
C LEU A 101 3.51 10.82 16.33
N MET A 102 4.03 11.64 15.43
CA MET A 102 5.10 11.24 14.51
C MET A 102 6.27 12.22 14.60
N ASP A 103 7.48 11.67 14.76
CA ASP A 103 8.73 12.45 14.81
C ASP A 103 9.11 13.00 13.43
N SER A 104 8.89 12.21 12.38
CA SER A 104 8.96 12.61 10.98
C SER A 104 7.55 12.96 10.49
N GLY A 105 7.41 14.05 9.73
CA GLY A 105 6.11 14.43 9.16
C GLY A 105 5.47 13.33 8.28
N PHE A 106 4.21 13.53 7.90
CA PHE A 106 3.50 12.60 7.01
C PHE A 106 4.12 12.56 5.61
N GLU A 107 4.43 11.36 5.13
CA GLU A 107 4.72 11.07 3.73
C GLU A 107 3.84 9.91 3.29
N ALA A 108 3.08 10.11 2.20
CA ALA A 108 2.18 9.07 1.69
C ALA A 108 2.97 7.97 0.96
N GLU A 109 2.66 6.71 1.28
CA GLU A 109 3.15 5.57 0.52
C GLU A 109 2.53 5.55 -0.89
N PRO A 110 3.33 5.29 -1.93
CA PRO A 110 2.82 5.20 -3.30
C PRO A 110 2.00 3.92 -3.49
N GLY A 111 1.04 3.99 -4.41
CA GLY A 111 0.24 2.83 -4.82
C GLY A 111 -1.19 2.82 -4.32
N GLY A 112 -1.56 3.71 -3.40
CA GLY A 112 -2.95 3.95 -3.05
C GLY A 112 -3.81 4.35 -4.26
N SER A 113 -5.13 4.24 -4.13
CA SER A 113 -6.07 4.81 -5.09
C SER A 113 -6.19 6.32 -4.92
N LEU A 114 -5.83 6.84 -3.75
CA LEU A 114 -5.84 8.26 -3.44
C LEU A 114 -4.44 8.86 -3.64
N GLU A 115 -4.33 9.86 -4.52
CA GLU A 115 -3.12 10.66 -4.63
C GLU A 115 -2.87 11.45 -3.32
N THR A 116 -1.60 11.74 -2.99
CA THR A 116 -1.21 12.49 -1.79
C THR A 116 -1.95 13.82 -1.63
N LYS A 117 -2.10 14.59 -2.71
CA LYS A 117 -2.87 15.85 -2.69
C LYS A 117 -4.36 15.63 -2.44
N SER A 118 -4.88 14.48 -2.87
CA SER A 118 -6.25 14.06 -2.61
C SER A 118 -6.44 13.63 -1.16
N LEU A 119 -5.42 13.06 -0.49
CA LEU A 119 -5.49 12.70 0.94
C LEU A 119 -5.66 13.92 1.85
N GLU A 120 -4.94 15.02 1.61
CA GLU A 120 -5.11 16.27 2.37
C GLU A 120 -6.48 16.93 2.11
N SER A 121 -6.94 16.91 0.86
CA SER A 121 -8.29 17.38 0.51
C SER A 121 -9.39 16.52 1.14
N VAL A 122 -9.18 15.20 1.19
CA VAL A 122 -10.05 14.25 1.88
C VAL A 122 -10.06 14.51 3.38
N TRP A 123 -8.89 14.76 3.99
CA TRP A 123 -8.80 15.05 5.42
C TRP A 123 -9.59 16.30 5.81
N SER A 124 -9.49 17.36 5.01
CA SER A 124 -10.23 18.62 5.22
C SER A 124 -11.72 18.57 4.89
N GLY A 125 -12.27 17.40 4.53
CA GLY A 125 -13.68 17.25 4.14
C GLY A 125 -14.00 17.69 2.71
N GLN A 126 -13.11 18.42 2.05
CA GLN A 126 -13.34 18.94 0.70
C GLN A 126 -13.37 17.83 -0.37
N GLY A 127 -12.68 16.71 -0.13
CA GLY A 127 -12.55 15.59 -1.07
C GLY A 127 -13.55 14.44 -0.88
N TRP A 128 -14.44 14.49 0.11
CA TRP A 128 -15.26 13.32 0.51
C TRP A 128 -16.19 12.81 -0.59
N PHE A 129 -16.68 13.68 -1.47
CA PHE A 129 -17.53 13.30 -2.60
C PHE A 129 -16.84 12.38 -3.63
N ARG A 130 -15.50 12.28 -3.57
CA ARG A 130 -14.70 11.41 -4.44
C ARG A 130 -14.47 10.03 -3.83
N LEU A 131 -14.83 9.84 -2.57
CA LEU A 131 -14.67 8.58 -1.88
C LEU A 131 -15.93 7.73 -1.99
N PRO A 132 -15.79 6.40 -1.95
CA PRO A 132 -16.92 5.52 -1.70
C PRO A 132 -17.61 5.87 -0.38
N ALA A 133 -18.93 5.72 -0.35
CA ALA A 133 -19.77 6.17 0.75
C ALA A 133 -19.34 5.56 2.09
N GLU A 134 -18.92 4.30 2.09
CA GLU A 134 -18.46 3.57 3.26
C GLU A 134 -17.16 4.19 3.83
N LEU A 135 -16.22 4.58 2.97
CA LEU A 135 -14.97 5.22 3.37
C LEU A 135 -15.19 6.66 3.84
N ALA A 136 -16.04 7.42 3.16
CA ALA A 136 -16.41 8.76 3.60
C ALA A 136 -17.11 8.73 4.98
N ALA A 137 -18.01 7.78 5.21
CA ALA A 137 -18.66 7.60 6.51
C ALA A 137 -17.67 7.18 7.59
N GLY A 138 -16.77 6.23 7.30
CA GLY A 138 -15.71 5.80 8.21
C GLY A 138 -14.75 6.92 8.57
N LEU A 139 -14.36 7.77 7.60
CA LEU A 139 -13.52 8.94 7.86
C LEU A 139 -14.22 9.98 8.73
N LYS A 140 -15.49 10.27 8.45
CA LYS A 140 -16.27 11.21 9.27
C LYS A 140 -16.35 10.76 10.72
N GLU A 141 -16.69 9.50 10.94
CA GLU A 141 -16.81 8.95 12.30
C GLU A 141 -15.44 8.78 12.96
N GLY A 142 -14.43 8.35 12.20
CA GLY A 142 -13.05 8.27 12.65
C GLY A 142 -12.50 9.61 13.09
N GLN A 143 -12.76 10.70 12.36
CA GLN A 143 -12.36 12.05 12.77
C GLN A 143 -13.06 12.51 14.05
N ARG A 144 -14.36 12.21 14.19
CA ARG A 144 -15.09 12.46 15.43
C ARG A 144 -14.47 11.69 16.60
N ARG A 145 -14.04 10.44 16.40
CA ARG A 145 -13.35 9.64 17.42
C ARG A 145 -11.94 10.13 17.68
N LEU A 146 -11.21 10.61 16.69
CA LEU A 146 -9.88 11.17 16.87
C LEU A 146 -9.87 12.28 17.93
N GLU A 147 -10.91 13.13 17.93
CA GLU A 147 -11.09 14.21 18.89
C GLU A 147 -11.42 13.73 20.32
N ASN A 148 -12.02 12.55 20.48
CA ASN A 148 -12.55 12.05 21.77
C ASN A 148 -11.71 10.92 22.38
N ASP A 149 -11.27 9.99 21.54
CA ASP A 149 -10.65 8.70 21.89
C ASP A 149 -9.18 8.63 21.41
N GLY A 150 -8.73 9.60 20.61
CA GLY A 150 -7.39 9.61 20.01
C GLY A 150 -7.27 8.73 18.75
N PRO A 151 -6.05 8.56 18.21
CA PRO A 151 -5.81 7.91 16.92
C PRO A 151 -6.27 6.45 16.82
N ASP A 152 -6.31 5.72 17.93
CA ASP A 152 -6.77 4.33 17.95
C ASP A 152 -8.26 4.23 17.59
N GLY A 153 -9.08 5.18 18.05
CA GLY A 153 -10.50 5.25 17.68
C GLY A 153 -10.70 5.61 16.21
N PHE A 154 -9.84 6.46 15.66
CA PHE A 154 -9.83 6.77 14.22
C PHE A 154 -9.50 5.52 13.40
N GLU A 155 -8.44 4.81 13.80
CA GLU A 155 -7.95 3.61 13.12
C GLU A 155 -9.02 2.51 13.10
N TYR A 156 -9.70 2.27 14.23
CA TYR A 156 -10.78 1.29 14.32
C TYR A 156 -11.94 1.54 13.35
N GLU A 157 -12.43 2.78 13.27
CA GLU A 157 -13.56 3.12 12.38
C GLU A 157 -13.17 3.04 10.91
N LEU A 158 -11.94 3.50 10.60
CA LEU A 158 -11.43 3.44 9.25
C LEU A 158 -11.18 2.00 8.80
N ALA A 159 -10.62 1.17 9.69
CA ALA A 159 -10.42 -0.26 9.48
C ALA A 159 -11.75 -0.93 9.10
N GLY A 160 -12.81 -0.74 9.89
CA GLY A 160 -14.13 -1.30 9.60
C GLY A 160 -14.71 -0.84 8.26
N ALA A 161 -14.49 0.42 7.86
CA ALA A 161 -14.91 0.93 6.56
C ALA A 161 -14.16 0.27 5.40
N VAL A 162 -12.85 0.11 5.54
CA VAL A 162 -11.98 -0.54 4.54
C VAL A 162 -12.32 -2.02 4.41
N THR A 163 -12.55 -2.75 5.52
CA THR A 163 -12.98 -4.15 5.49
C THR A 163 -14.24 -4.33 4.67
N ARG A 164 -15.26 -3.48 4.89
CA ARG A 164 -16.53 -3.55 4.16
C ARG A 164 -16.33 -3.34 2.67
N LEU A 165 -15.47 -2.39 2.28
CA LEU A 165 -15.14 -2.14 0.88
C LEU A 165 -14.39 -3.32 0.25
N MET A 166 -13.41 -3.89 0.96
CA MET A 166 -12.67 -5.05 0.49
C MET A 166 -13.57 -6.29 0.36
N LEU A 167 -14.47 -6.54 1.32
CA LEU A 167 -15.44 -7.63 1.27
C LEU A 167 -16.45 -7.46 0.13
N ARG A 168 -16.80 -6.22 -0.23
CA ARG A 168 -17.64 -5.95 -1.41
C ARG A 168 -16.85 -6.18 -2.70
N ALA A 169 -15.61 -5.72 -2.76
CA ALA A 169 -14.73 -5.86 -3.92
C ALA A 169 -14.26 -7.32 -4.14
N SER A 170 -14.30 -8.17 -3.11
CA SER A 170 -13.99 -9.60 -3.24
C SER A 170 -15.03 -10.36 -4.07
N GLY A 171 -16.26 -9.82 -4.19
CA GLY A 171 -17.36 -10.45 -4.92
C GLY A 171 -17.65 -11.86 -4.39
N SER A 172 -17.62 -12.86 -5.27
CA SER A 172 -17.80 -14.27 -4.90
C SER A 172 -16.48 -15.00 -4.60
N SER A 173 -15.35 -14.31 -4.55
CA SER A 173 -14.04 -14.94 -4.30
C SER A 173 -13.81 -15.14 -2.81
N GLU A 174 -13.92 -16.39 -2.36
CA GLU A 174 -13.66 -16.75 -0.97
C GLU A 174 -12.22 -16.41 -0.54
N LEU A 175 -11.24 -16.58 -1.43
CA LEU A 175 -9.85 -16.24 -1.15
C LEU A 175 -9.68 -14.74 -0.86
N LEU A 176 -10.30 -13.88 -1.68
CA LEU A 176 -10.23 -12.43 -1.48
C LEU A 176 -11.03 -12.01 -0.24
N ALA A 177 -12.15 -12.67 0.05
CA ALA A 177 -12.90 -12.40 1.28
C ALA A 177 -12.07 -12.74 2.54
N ARG A 178 -11.34 -13.87 2.53
CA ARG A 178 -10.42 -14.22 3.63
C ARG A 178 -9.27 -13.23 3.76
N LEU A 179 -8.69 -12.80 2.63
CA LEU A 179 -7.64 -11.78 2.63
C LEU A 179 -8.13 -10.44 3.19
N ALA A 180 -9.36 -10.02 2.86
CA ALA A 180 -9.96 -8.78 3.37
C ALA A 180 -10.06 -8.75 4.90
N VAL A 181 -10.33 -9.89 5.54
CA VAL A 181 -10.35 -10.02 7.00
C VAL A 181 -8.92 -10.00 7.55
N PHE A 182 -8.00 -10.73 6.93
CA PHE A 182 -6.61 -10.81 7.38
C PHE A 182 -5.88 -9.45 7.40
N PHE A 183 -6.11 -8.58 6.42
CA PHE A 183 -5.42 -7.29 6.33
C PHE A 183 -5.70 -6.32 7.48
N ILE A 184 -6.72 -6.59 8.28
CA ILE A 184 -7.26 -5.62 9.25
C ILE A 184 -7.26 -6.18 10.68
N ASP A 185 -7.29 -7.50 10.84
CA ASP A 185 -7.09 -8.16 12.15
C ASP A 185 -5.60 -8.38 12.50
N GLY A 186 -4.68 -8.08 11.57
CA GLY A 186 -3.23 -8.32 11.70
C GLY A 186 -2.42 -7.19 12.29
#